data_AF-A0A1Y5DFV9-F1
#
_entry.id   AF-A0A1Y5DFV9-F1
#
_cell.length_a   1.000
_cell.length_b   1.000
_cell.length_c   1.000
_cell.angle_alpha   90.00
_cell.angle_beta   90.00
_cell.angle_gamma   90.00
#
_symmetry.space_group_name_H-M   'P 1'
#
loop_
_entity.id
_entity.type
_entity.pdbx_description
1 polymer ?
#
loop_
_entity_poly.entity_id
_entity_poly.type
_entity_poly.pdbx_seq_one_letter_code
_entity_poly.pdbx_strand_id
1 'polypeptide(L)'
;FLGNVFAKLNVVYLLGFCFICGIARWYLIAWYADNVWIALFTQLLHCITFATFHMLSIAQISRLFPEQYAAQGQAMYSGFAIGLGGGVGMVGAGYLWDWFGGEWTFTMASMVSVLALIVLIISQRSR
;
A
#
# COMPACT_ATOMS: atom_id res chain seq x y z
N PHE A 1 1.54 12.99 -20.66
CA PHE A 1 1.39 11.93 -21.68
C PHE A 1 0.65 10.67 -21.20
N LEU A 2 0.31 10.52 -19.89
CA LEU A 2 -0.55 9.42 -19.38
C LEU A 2 -1.75 9.89 -18.54
N GLY A 3 -2.11 11.18 -18.57
CA GLY A 3 -3.14 11.76 -17.69
C GLY A 3 -4.57 11.26 -17.97
N ASN A 4 -4.87 10.81 -19.19
CA ASN A 4 -6.23 10.48 -19.62
C ASN A 4 -6.59 8.99 -19.53
N VAL A 5 -5.62 8.08 -19.33
CA VAL A 5 -5.93 6.64 -19.19
C VAL A 5 -6.52 6.35 -17.80
N PHE A 6 -6.06 7.06 -16.78
CA PHE A 6 -6.57 6.93 -15.40
C PHE A 6 -7.88 7.69 -15.15
N ALA A 7 -8.31 8.57 -16.07
CA ALA A 7 -9.51 9.37 -15.89
C ALA A 7 -10.82 8.55 -15.95
N LYS A 8 -10.78 7.33 -16.50
CA LYS A 8 -11.93 6.42 -16.62
C LYS A 8 -11.83 5.13 -15.81
N LEU A 9 -10.68 4.85 -15.19
CA LEU A 9 -10.53 3.67 -14.33
C LEU A 9 -11.05 4.01 -12.93
N ASN A 10 -11.93 3.17 -12.41
CA ASN A 10 -12.49 3.38 -11.08
C ASN A 10 -11.37 3.23 -10.05
N VAL A 11 -11.06 4.34 -9.37
CA VAL A 11 -10.02 4.44 -8.33
C VAL A 11 -10.15 3.33 -7.29
N VAL A 12 -11.38 2.94 -6.95
CA VAL A 12 -11.67 1.88 -5.98
C VAL A 12 -11.17 0.53 -6.48
N TYR A 13 -11.42 0.17 -7.74
CA TYR A 13 -10.97 -1.12 -8.27
C TYR A 13 -9.45 -1.18 -8.38
N LEU A 14 -8.80 -0.09 -8.79
CA LEU A 14 -7.34 -0.03 -8.85
C LEU A 14 -6.70 -0.11 -7.46
N LEU A 15 -7.29 0.57 -6.48
CA LEU A 15 -6.81 0.54 -5.10
C LEU A 15 -7.08 -0.84 -4.45
N GLY A 16 -8.21 -1.47 -4.75
CA GLY A 16 -8.52 -2.84 -4.34
C GLY A 16 -7.52 -3.85 -4.92
N PHE A 17 -7.22 -3.75 -6.22
CA PHE A 17 -6.19 -4.57 -6.86
C PHE A 17 -4.82 -4.34 -6.21
N CYS A 18 -4.45 -3.09 -5.94
CA CYS A 18 -3.23 -2.73 -5.22
C CYS A 18 -3.13 -3.45 -3.87
N PHE A 19 -4.20 -3.43 -3.05
CA PHE A 19 -4.19 -4.11 -1.76
C PHE A 19 -4.15 -5.64 -1.90
N ILE A 20 -4.83 -6.22 -2.88
CA ILE A 20 -4.75 -7.67 -3.17
C ILE A 20 -3.32 -8.07 -3.54
N CYS A 21 -2.64 -7.29 -4.39
CA CYS A 21 -1.22 -7.50 -4.69
C CYS A 21 -0.35 -7.38 -3.43
N GLY A 22 -0.64 -6.43 -2.53
CA GLY A 22 0.06 -6.27 -1.25
C GLY A 22 -0.11 -7.48 -0.33
N ILE A 23 -1.34 -7.99 -0.20
CA ILE A 23 -1.66 -9.20 0.57
C ILE A 23 -0.83 -10.38 0.06
N ALA A 24 -0.89 -10.63 -1.26
CA ALA A 24 -0.15 -11.71 -1.90
C ALA A 24 1.36 -11.54 -1.71
N ARG A 25 1.88 -10.32 -1.90
CA ARG A 25 3.31 -10.02 -1.77
C ARG A 25 3.85 -10.36 -0.38
N TRP A 26 3.21 -9.84 0.66
CA TRP A 26 3.66 -10.05 2.03
C TRP A 26 3.48 -11.50 2.48
N TYR A 27 2.40 -12.17 2.03
CA TYR A 27 2.22 -13.59 2.30
C TYR A 27 3.29 -14.47 1.60
N LEU A 28 3.63 -14.17 0.36
CA LEU A 28 4.68 -14.89 -0.37
C LEU A 28 6.06 -14.68 0.27
N ILE A 29 6.39 -13.46 0.71
CA ILE A 29 7.61 -13.20 1.47
C ILE A 29 7.58 -13.96 2.81
N ALA A 30 6.44 -13.99 3.50
CA ALA A 30 6.33 -14.67 4.79
C ALA A 30 6.69 -16.15 4.72
N TRP A 31 6.24 -16.88 3.70
CA TRP A 31 6.34 -18.35 3.70
C TRP A 31 7.25 -18.92 2.61
N TYR A 32 7.72 -18.09 1.69
CA TYR A 32 8.47 -18.53 0.51
C TYR A 32 9.69 -17.65 0.22
N ALA A 33 10.22 -16.94 1.22
CA ALA A 33 11.39 -16.07 1.07
C ALA A 33 12.63 -16.81 0.52
N ASP A 34 12.82 -18.08 0.86
CA ASP A 34 13.97 -18.87 0.42
C ASP A 34 13.94 -19.25 -1.07
N ASN A 35 12.78 -19.11 -1.73
CA ASN A 35 12.66 -19.36 -3.15
C ASN A 35 12.94 -18.08 -3.94
N VAL A 36 14.13 -18.01 -4.55
CA VAL A 36 14.58 -16.84 -5.32
C VAL A 36 13.60 -16.38 -6.40
N TRP A 37 12.91 -17.30 -7.07
CA TRP A 37 11.95 -16.95 -8.13
C TRP A 37 10.70 -16.30 -7.55
N ILE A 38 10.23 -16.78 -6.40
CA ILE A 38 9.12 -16.17 -5.67
C ILE A 38 9.56 -14.81 -5.13
N ALA A 39 10.75 -14.70 -4.55
CA ALA A 39 11.30 -13.44 -4.09
C ALA A 39 11.40 -12.40 -5.22
N LEU A 40 11.85 -12.79 -6.42
CA LEU A 40 11.87 -11.91 -7.60
C LEU A 40 10.46 -11.51 -8.04
N PHE A 41 9.52 -12.46 -8.09
CA PHE A 41 8.13 -12.17 -8.42
C PHE A 41 7.50 -11.15 -7.45
N THR A 42 7.82 -11.23 -6.16
CA THR A 42 7.32 -10.26 -5.17
C THR A 42 7.84 -8.84 -5.41
N GLN A 43 8.94 -8.64 -6.12
CA GLN A 43 9.41 -7.30 -6.52
C GLN A 43 8.53 -6.68 -7.59
N LEU A 44 7.96 -7.49 -8.50
CA LEU A 44 6.97 -7.01 -9.46
C LEU A 44 5.70 -6.56 -8.74
N LEU A 45 5.22 -7.36 -7.78
CA LEU A 45 4.09 -6.97 -6.92
C LEU A 45 4.42 -5.69 -6.14
N HIS A 46 5.64 -5.57 -5.61
CA HIS A 46 6.08 -4.35 -4.92
C HIS A 46 5.97 -3.12 -5.84
N CYS A 47 6.52 -3.20 -7.05
CA CYS A 47 6.43 -2.14 -8.05
C CYS A 47 4.97 -1.75 -8.34
N ILE A 48 4.09 -2.73 -8.57
CA ILE A 48 2.66 -2.51 -8.81
C ILE A 48 2.02 -1.79 -7.61
N THR A 49 2.26 -2.27 -6.39
CA THR A 49 1.67 -1.66 -5.19
C THR A 49 2.16 -0.23 -4.98
N PHE A 50 3.46 0.01 -5.06
CA PHE A 50 4.04 1.33 -4.86
C PHE A 50 3.55 2.31 -5.92
N ALA A 51 3.65 1.96 -7.21
CA ALA A 51 3.26 2.84 -8.31
C ALA A 51 1.76 3.15 -8.27
N THR A 52 0.91 2.13 -8.09
CA THR A 52 -0.55 2.31 -8.08
C THR A 52 -0.98 3.15 -6.88
N PHE A 53 -0.54 2.80 -5.68
CA PHE A 53 -0.93 3.53 -4.46
C PHE A 53 -0.44 4.98 -4.50
N HIS A 54 0.80 5.21 -4.90
CA HIS A 54 1.37 6.55 -4.99
C HIS A 54 0.65 7.40 -6.04
N MET A 55 0.51 6.91 -7.28
CA MET A 55 -0.15 7.66 -8.35
C MET A 55 -1.61 8.00 -8.02
N LEU A 56 -2.36 7.06 -7.45
CA LEU A 56 -3.74 7.31 -7.04
C LEU A 56 -3.80 8.31 -5.89
N SER A 57 -2.89 8.23 -4.91
CA SER A 57 -2.84 9.16 -3.79
C SER A 57 -2.53 10.59 -4.26
N ILE A 58 -1.54 10.77 -5.13
CA ILE A 58 -1.22 12.08 -5.71
C ILE A 58 -2.41 12.61 -6.53
N ALA A 59 -3.04 11.77 -7.35
CA ALA A 59 -4.22 12.17 -8.11
C ALA A 59 -5.41 12.56 -7.21
N GLN A 60 -5.61 11.89 -6.07
CA GLN A 60 -6.63 12.27 -5.09
C GLN A 60 -6.27 13.57 -4.36
N ILE A 61 -5.01 13.77 -3.97
CA ILE A 61 -4.55 15.01 -3.35
C ILE A 61 -4.82 16.20 -4.28
N SER A 62 -4.47 16.09 -5.57
CA SER A 62 -4.76 17.13 -6.57
C SER A 62 -6.25 17.41 -6.79
N ARG A 63 -7.13 16.46 -6.43
CA ARG A 63 -8.60 16.65 -6.49
C ARG A 63 -9.18 17.21 -5.19
N LEU A 64 -8.62 16.83 -4.04
CA LEU A 64 -9.11 17.19 -2.71
C LEU A 64 -8.61 18.56 -2.25
N PHE A 65 -7.41 18.95 -2.69
CA PHE A 65 -6.80 20.22 -2.30
C PHE A 65 -6.86 21.22 -3.47
N PRO A 66 -7.20 22.49 -3.21
CA PRO A 66 -6.97 23.57 -4.17
C PRO A 66 -5.49 23.62 -4.58
N GLU A 67 -5.21 24.08 -5.80
CA GLU A 67 -3.86 24.08 -6.39
C GLU A 67 -2.82 24.77 -5.48
N GLN A 68 -3.19 25.90 -4.86
CA GLN A 68 -2.36 26.65 -3.91
C GLN A 68 -1.98 25.86 -2.64
N TYR A 69 -2.71 24.80 -2.30
CA TYR A 69 -2.47 23.92 -1.15
C TYR A 69 -2.00 22.51 -1.54
N ALA A 70 -1.71 22.26 -2.82
CA ALA A 70 -1.30 20.94 -3.29
C ALA A 70 0.00 20.45 -2.60
N ALA A 71 0.96 21.35 -2.37
CA ALA A 71 2.20 21.04 -1.66
C ALA A 71 1.94 20.63 -0.19
N GLN A 72 0.96 21.26 0.48
CA GLN A 72 0.57 20.90 1.85
C GLN A 72 -0.10 19.52 1.88
N GLY A 73 -0.96 19.22 0.90
CA GLY A 73 -1.58 17.90 0.77
C GLY A 73 -0.54 16.78 0.53
N GLN A 74 0.47 17.03 -0.31
CA GLN A 74 1.57 16.09 -0.51
C GLN A 74 2.46 15.94 0.74
N ALA A 75 2.71 17.02 1.48
CA ALA A 75 3.44 16.97 2.74
C ALA A 75 2.68 16.14 3.78
N MET A 76 1.35 16.32 3.88
CA MET A 76 0.50 15.51 4.76
C MET A 76 0.55 14.03 4.37
N TYR A 77 0.39 13.70 3.07
CA TYR A 77 0.50 12.33 2.57
C TYR A 77 1.84 11.69 2.92
N SER A 78 2.96 12.36 2.63
CA SER A 78 4.29 11.85 2.95
C SER A 78 4.50 11.70 4.46
N GLY A 79 4.00 12.65 5.26
CA GLY A 79 4.07 12.62 6.72
C GLY A 79 3.35 11.41 7.32
N PHE A 80 2.16 11.07 6.82
CA PHE A 80 1.42 9.89 7.29
C PHE A 80 1.94 8.58 6.69
N ALA A 81 2.16 8.53 5.37
CA ALA A 81 2.51 7.29 4.68
C ALA A 81 3.95 6.86 4.95
N ILE A 82 4.91 7.78 4.79
CA ILE A 82 6.34 7.47 4.93
C ILE A 82 6.81 7.76 6.36
N GLY A 83 6.37 8.88 6.95
CA GLY A 83 6.77 9.27 8.31
C GLY A 83 6.16 8.37 9.38
N LEU A 84 4.90 8.63 9.75
CA LEU A 84 4.23 7.93 10.85
C LEU A 84 4.05 6.44 10.53
N GLY A 85 3.49 6.11 9.37
CA GLY A 85 3.24 4.73 8.94
C GLY A 85 4.54 3.93 8.81
N GLY A 86 5.54 4.50 8.14
CA GLY A 86 6.86 3.87 8.02
C GLY A 86 7.55 3.67 9.37
N GLY A 87 7.51 4.68 10.25
CA GLY A 87 8.11 4.60 11.58
C GLY A 87 7.43 3.57 12.48
N VAL A 88 6.10 3.63 12.61
CA VAL A 88 5.32 2.66 13.41
C VAL A 88 5.49 1.25 12.85
N GLY A 89 5.44 1.09 11.53
CA GLY A 89 5.62 -0.20 10.87
C GLY A 89 7.01 -0.78 11.09
N MET A 90 8.07 0.03 11.01
CA MET A 90 9.45 -0.41 11.20
C MET A 90 9.71 -0.86 12.65
N VAL A 91 9.31 -0.05 13.63
CA VAL A 91 9.47 -0.41 15.05
C VAL A 91 8.62 -1.63 15.40
N GLY A 92 7.36 -1.66 14.96
CA GLY A 92 6.46 -2.79 15.18
C GLY A 92 6.97 -4.08 14.55
N ALA A 93 7.45 -4.03 13.31
CA ALA A 93 8.02 -5.18 12.62
C ALA A 93 9.31 -5.67 13.31
N GLY A 94 10.15 -4.79 13.85
CA GLY A 94 11.34 -5.18 14.61
C GLY A 94 10.98 -6.02 15.84
N TYR A 95 10.06 -5.55 16.68
CA TYR A 95 9.62 -6.32 17.84
C TYR A 95 8.91 -7.62 17.47
N LEU A 96 8.05 -7.61 16.44
CA LEU A 96 7.39 -8.83 15.96
C LEU A 96 8.40 -9.85 15.44
N TRP A 97 9.47 -9.39 14.78
CA TRP A 97 10.52 -10.25 14.27
C TRP A 97 11.25 -10.96 15.40
N ASP A 98 11.64 -10.20 16.44
CA ASP A 98 12.35 -10.75 17.59
C ASP A 98 11.49 -11.74 18.39
N TRP A 99 10.16 -11.51 18.49
CA TRP A 99 9.26 -12.34 19.29
C TRP A 99 8.69 -13.54 18.54
N PHE A 100 8.40 -13.40 17.24
CA PHE A 100 7.63 -14.37 16.47
C PHE A 100 8.31 -14.82 15.17
N GLY A 101 9.46 -14.24 14.80
CA GLY A 101 10.19 -14.55 13.57
C GLY A 101 9.65 -13.82 12.33
N GLY A 102 10.36 -14.01 11.21
CA GLY A 102 10.08 -13.32 9.96
C GLY A 102 8.75 -13.73 9.31
N GLU A 103 8.41 -15.02 9.37
CA GLU A 103 7.19 -15.57 8.76
C GLU A 103 5.93 -14.92 9.35
N TRP A 104 5.85 -14.84 10.67
CA TRP A 104 4.72 -14.22 11.35
C TRP A 104 4.72 -12.69 11.21
N THR A 105 5.89 -12.06 11.22
CA THR A 105 6.01 -10.61 11.00
C THR A 105 5.44 -10.19 9.65
N PHE A 106 5.82 -10.90 8.58
CA PHE A 106 5.29 -10.61 7.25
C PHE A 106 3.85 -11.10 7.06
N THR A 107 3.42 -12.13 7.77
CA THR A 107 2.00 -12.50 7.84
C THR A 107 1.16 -11.36 8.43
N MET A 108 1.62 -10.72 9.50
CA MET A 108 0.95 -9.54 10.07
C MET A 108 0.93 -8.36 9.09
N ALA A 109 2.01 -8.12 8.34
CA ALA A 109 2.03 -7.11 7.27
C ALA A 109 1.00 -7.41 6.15
N SER A 110 0.81 -8.69 5.81
CA SER A 110 -0.26 -9.13 4.91
C SER A 110 -1.65 -8.83 5.50
N MET A 111 -1.86 -9.11 6.78
CA MET A 111 -3.12 -8.79 7.47
C MET A 111 -3.42 -7.29 7.52
N VAL A 112 -2.42 -6.43 7.67
CA VAL A 112 -2.60 -4.96 7.55
C VAL A 112 -3.10 -4.58 6.15
N SER A 113 -2.62 -5.26 5.11
CA SER A 113 -3.11 -5.05 3.73
C SER A 113 -4.57 -5.54 3.56
N VAL A 114 -4.95 -6.63 4.24
CA VAL A 114 -6.35 -7.10 4.33
C VAL A 114 -7.23 -6.05 5.00
N LEU A 115 -6.79 -5.49 6.14
CA LEU A 115 -7.52 -4.44 6.85
C LEU A 115 -7.72 -3.21 5.96
N ALA A 116 -6.71 -2.79 5.20
CA ALA A 116 -6.83 -1.68 4.25
C ALA A 116 -7.89 -1.96 3.16
N LEU A 117 -7.94 -3.20 2.64
CA LEU A 117 -8.96 -3.62 1.68
C LEU A 117 -10.37 -3.61 2.30
N ILE A 118 -10.52 -4.06 3.55
CA ILE A 118 -11.80 -4.02 4.27
C ILE A 118 -12.27 -2.57 4.45
N VAL A 119 -11.39 -1.69 4.91
CA VAL A 119 -11.69 -0.25 5.07
C VAL A 119 -12.14 0.35 3.74
N LEU A 120 -11.45 0.02 2.63
CA LEU A 120 -11.87 0.46 1.30
C LEU A 120 -13.28 0.00 0.97
N ILE A 121 -13.60 -1.28 1.14
CA ILE A 121 -14.94 -1.84 0.86
C ILE A 121 -16.01 -1.16 1.71
N ILE A 122 -15.76 -0.97 3.00
CA ILE A 122 -16.72 -0.31 3.91
C ILE A 122 -16.96 1.13 3.47
N SER A 123 -15.91 1.88 3.10
CA SER A 123 -16.03 3.27 2.65
C SER A 123 -16.86 3.46 1.38
N GLN A 124 -17.04 2.40 0.57
CA GLN A 124 -17.91 2.46 -0.60
C GLN A 124 -19.38 2.24 -0.27
N ARG A 125 -19.69 1.55 0.84
CA ARG A 125 -21.08 1.33 1.28
C ARG A 125 -21.70 2.56 1.93
N SER A 126 -20.87 3.49 2.39
CA SER A 126 -21.30 4.74 3.03
C SER A 126 -21.46 5.91 2.05
N ARG A 127 -21.37 5.67 0.74
CA ARG A 127 -21.61 6.65 -0.32
C ARG A 127 -22.86 6.25 -1.09
#